data_AF-A0A5M3YTW3-F1
#
_entry.id   AF-A0A5M3YTW3-F1
#
_cell.length_a   1.000
_cell.length_b   1.000
_cell.length_c   1.000
_cell.angle_alpha   90.00
_cell.angle_beta   90.00
_cell.angle_gamma   90.00
#
_symmetry.space_group_name_H-M   'P 1'
#
loop_
_entity.id
_entity.type
_entity.pdbx_description
1 polymer ?
#
loop_
_entity_poly.entity_id
_entity_poly.type
_entity_poly.pdbx_seq_one_letter_code
_entity_poly.pdbx_strand_id
1 'polypeptide(L)'
;MAPLKIIGAGYPRTGTLSLCEALEILGYHCHHMDKIFLDETQDPSIFTRAYTTKSAPDWDEVYRNYDAAVDCPSMAFWEDLFRKYPDAKVILTTRDADAWYDSVGTTIYQRSLKEGVSWPLRLLKAREMSRAIVKDGVLKDYADKEAMLRQFREHIRRVQEIVPPGQLLVFDSRQGWEPLCRFLGVAVPKGRPYPHTNRAGEFADRIWCRFIDQVVDTAISFAVHVAPMGSVTRMKILAKAYVLIFIHDDAVDTGNHDAAIPRAEHPSPTSYRGYHMLADEILSEDPVFGQRVLDGMISWGGLDVKTYPDTFSSLTDYMVYRVEDVGADPIFRTAEFACELQLPQREVDALNGLRSLCARHILLTNGVYSYEKEAAAEKDGVKLFNAVRVVQDLMGVSALSAKGILRNIIWDVERRMNEEYEHLVAEKSSGPQLVRARALIACVTGNMYFSATCARYARVVDGARLAA
;
A
#
# COMPACT_ATOMS: atom_id res chain seq x y z
N MET A 1 -19.76 9.65 8.34
CA MET A 1 -19.66 9.55 9.81
C MET A 1 -19.89 8.09 10.18
N ALA A 2 -18.83 7.38 10.53
CA ALA A 2 -18.94 6.01 11.05
C ALA A 2 -18.74 6.07 12.57
N PRO A 3 -19.82 6.08 13.38
CA PRO A 3 -19.66 5.94 14.81
C PRO A 3 -19.19 4.51 15.10
N LEU A 4 -18.06 4.37 15.78
CA LEU A 4 -17.62 3.07 16.27
C LEU A 4 -18.74 2.44 17.11
N LYS A 5 -19.13 1.23 16.74
CA LYS A 5 -20.14 0.43 17.47
C LYS A 5 -19.48 -0.44 18.53
N ILE A 6 -18.21 -0.78 18.33
CA ILE A 6 -17.44 -1.68 19.20
C ILE A 6 -16.07 -1.08 19.50
N ILE A 7 -15.72 -0.99 20.78
CA ILE A 7 -14.40 -0.54 21.25
C ILE A 7 -13.74 -1.69 22.00
N GLY A 8 -12.55 -2.08 21.58
CA GLY A 8 -11.69 -3.04 22.26
C GLY A 8 -10.81 -2.35 23.28
N ALA A 9 -11.02 -2.66 24.55
CA ALA A 9 -10.25 -2.08 25.66
C ALA A 9 -9.14 -3.03 26.16
N GLY A 10 -9.04 -4.26 25.64
CA GLY A 10 -8.02 -5.20 26.10
C GLY A 10 -6.62 -4.88 25.59
N TYR A 11 -5.61 -5.05 26.47
CA TYR A 11 -4.21 -4.90 26.10
C TYR A 11 -3.80 -5.84 24.96
N PRO A 12 -2.76 -5.48 24.18
CA PRO A 12 -2.16 -6.40 23.22
C PRO A 12 -1.83 -7.74 23.87
N ARG A 13 -1.86 -8.80 23.07
CA ARG A 13 -1.57 -10.19 23.48
C ARG A 13 -2.64 -10.84 24.37
N THR A 14 -3.80 -10.21 24.57
CA THR A 14 -4.97 -10.80 25.24
C THR A 14 -5.95 -11.52 24.30
N GLY A 15 -5.54 -11.79 23.05
CA GLY A 15 -6.41 -12.38 22.02
C GLY A 15 -7.10 -11.35 21.12
N THR A 16 -6.56 -10.13 21.05
CA THR A 16 -7.09 -9.01 20.27
C THR A 16 -7.15 -9.27 18.76
N LEU A 17 -6.17 -9.98 18.18
CA LEU A 17 -6.23 -10.40 16.77
C LEU A 17 -7.37 -11.40 16.52
N SER A 18 -7.51 -12.40 17.38
CA SER A 18 -8.65 -13.32 17.33
C SER A 18 -9.98 -12.58 17.42
N LEU A 19 -10.09 -11.57 18.30
CA LEU A 19 -11.28 -10.73 18.38
C LEU A 19 -11.50 -9.94 17.08
N CYS A 20 -10.45 -9.34 16.51
CA CYS A 20 -10.54 -8.63 15.23
C CYS A 20 -11.11 -9.52 14.12
N GLU A 21 -10.54 -10.72 13.92
CA GLU A 21 -11.02 -11.68 12.92
C GLU A 21 -12.45 -12.15 13.21
N ALA A 22 -12.79 -12.36 14.48
CA ALA A 22 -14.15 -12.73 14.87
C ALA A 22 -15.17 -11.64 14.52
N LEU A 23 -14.82 -10.37 14.77
CA LEU A 23 -15.65 -9.22 14.42
C LEU A 23 -15.81 -9.07 12.91
N GLU A 24 -14.75 -9.28 12.12
CA GLU A 24 -14.82 -9.30 10.66
C GLU A 24 -15.73 -10.42 10.13
N ILE A 25 -15.66 -11.63 10.71
CA ILE A 25 -16.56 -12.73 10.36
C ILE A 25 -18.02 -12.40 10.68
N LEU A 26 -18.28 -11.64 11.75
CA LEU A 26 -19.60 -11.18 12.14
C LEU A 26 -20.10 -9.97 11.32
N GLY A 27 -19.30 -9.49 10.37
CA GLY A 27 -19.68 -8.43 9.44
C GLY A 27 -19.34 -7.01 9.90
N TYR A 28 -18.49 -6.86 10.92
CA TYR A 28 -17.97 -5.55 11.34
C TYR A 28 -16.64 -5.24 10.63
N HIS A 29 -16.42 -3.99 10.26
CA HIS A 29 -15.10 -3.54 9.81
C HIS A 29 -14.24 -3.17 11.02
N CYS A 30 -13.25 -4.01 11.34
CA CYS A 30 -12.46 -3.88 12.57
C CYS A 30 -11.07 -3.28 12.33
N HIS A 31 -10.80 -2.14 12.96
CA HIS A 31 -9.48 -1.54 13.04
C HIS A 31 -8.61 -2.32 14.04
N HIS A 32 -7.37 -2.61 13.68
CA HIS A 32 -6.39 -3.40 14.45
C HIS A 32 -4.97 -3.02 14.02
N MET A 33 -3.96 -3.36 14.83
CA MET A 33 -2.55 -3.12 14.54
C MET A 33 -2.12 -3.58 13.13
N ASP A 34 -2.61 -4.74 12.69
CA ASP A 34 -2.38 -5.26 11.33
C ASP A 34 -2.80 -4.25 10.23
N LYS A 35 -3.91 -3.53 10.41
CA LYS A 35 -4.38 -2.52 9.44
C LYS A 35 -3.44 -1.30 9.42
N ILE A 36 -2.89 -0.89 10.56
CA ILE A 36 -1.88 0.18 10.63
C ILE A 36 -0.65 -0.16 9.79
N PHE A 37 -0.23 -1.43 9.76
CA PHE A 37 0.89 -1.87 8.92
C PHE A 37 0.49 -2.08 7.45
N LEU A 38 -0.72 -2.57 7.15
CA LEU A 38 -1.06 -3.08 5.81
C LEU A 38 -1.98 -2.17 4.98
N ASP A 39 -2.92 -1.44 5.59
CA ASP A 39 -3.90 -0.59 4.88
C ASP A 39 -3.40 0.84 4.57
N GLU A 40 -3.08 1.16 3.31
CA GLU A 40 -2.48 2.45 2.90
C GLU A 40 -3.29 3.69 3.27
N THR A 41 -4.58 3.53 3.60
CA THR A 41 -5.43 4.63 4.08
C THR A 41 -5.10 5.08 5.51
N GLN A 42 -4.36 4.26 6.27
CA GLN A 42 -4.06 4.49 7.67
C GLN A 42 -2.77 5.31 7.84
N ASP A 43 -2.88 6.40 8.60
CA ASP A 43 -1.76 7.24 9.03
C ASP A 43 -1.38 6.93 10.50
N PRO A 44 -0.27 6.21 10.76
CA PRO A 44 0.17 5.92 12.11
C PRO A 44 0.57 7.18 12.90
N SER A 45 0.98 8.26 12.23
CA SER A 45 1.51 9.47 12.85
C SER A 45 0.44 10.22 13.65
N ILE A 46 -0.83 10.11 13.25
CA ILE A 46 -1.97 10.70 13.97
C ILE A 46 -2.03 10.14 15.39
N PHE A 47 -1.90 8.82 15.55
CA PHE A 47 -1.91 8.18 16.86
C PHE A 47 -0.67 8.55 17.69
N THR A 48 0.52 8.58 17.07
CA THR A 48 1.75 9.01 17.75
C THR A 48 1.61 10.43 18.30
N ARG A 49 1.10 11.35 17.48
CA ARG A 49 0.90 12.76 17.84
C ARG A 49 -0.15 12.90 18.92
N ALA A 50 -1.29 12.22 18.77
CA ALA A 50 -2.37 12.22 19.76
C ALA A 50 -1.86 11.73 21.13
N TYR A 51 -1.07 10.66 21.13
CA TYR A 51 -0.54 10.08 22.36
C TYR A 51 0.50 10.95 23.05
N THR A 52 1.43 11.54 22.29
CA THR A 52 2.56 12.31 22.80
C THR A 52 2.18 13.74 23.19
N THR A 53 1.30 14.39 22.42
CA THR A 53 0.87 15.77 22.66
C THR A 53 -0.40 15.89 23.51
N LYS A 54 -1.10 14.77 23.74
CA LYS A 54 -2.41 14.72 24.41
C LYS A 54 -3.48 15.57 23.71
N SER A 55 -3.35 15.78 22.40
CA SER A 55 -4.37 16.41 21.57
C SER A 55 -5.26 15.33 20.94
N ALA A 56 -6.58 15.47 21.05
CA ALA A 56 -7.52 14.55 20.44
C ALA A 56 -7.58 14.83 18.92
N PRO A 57 -7.33 13.83 18.06
CA PRO A 57 -7.57 13.97 16.63
C PRO A 57 -9.07 13.92 16.33
N ASP A 58 -9.44 14.16 15.08
CA ASP A 58 -10.79 13.85 14.61
C ASP A 58 -10.98 12.33 14.50
N TRP A 59 -11.54 11.73 15.56
CA TRP A 59 -11.79 10.29 15.60
C TRP A 59 -12.75 9.81 14.51
N ASP A 60 -13.68 10.65 14.04
CA ASP A 60 -14.62 10.25 12.98
C ASP A 60 -13.90 10.08 11.64
N GLU A 61 -12.86 10.88 11.40
CA GLU A 61 -12.01 10.75 10.23
C GLU A 61 -11.05 9.56 10.35
N VAL A 62 -10.41 9.39 11.51
CA VAL A 62 -9.49 8.27 11.78
C VAL A 62 -10.18 6.92 11.57
N TYR A 63 -11.44 6.79 12.01
CA TYR A 63 -12.21 5.53 11.94
C TYR A 63 -13.26 5.51 10.83
N ARG A 64 -13.17 6.39 9.82
CA ARG A 64 -14.24 6.59 8.82
C ARG A 64 -14.72 5.33 8.07
N ASN A 65 -13.86 4.31 7.96
CA ASN A 65 -14.14 3.03 7.29
C ASN A 65 -14.26 1.84 8.26
N TYR A 66 -14.36 2.12 9.57
CA TYR A 66 -14.36 1.13 10.63
C TYR A 66 -15.56 1.31 11.55
N ASP A 67 -16.17 0.20 11.94
CA ASP A 67 -17.29 0.17 12.91
C ASP A 67 -16.89 -0.52 14.22
N ALA A 68 -15.69 -1.12 14.25
CA ALA A 68 -15.08 -1.68 15.43
C ALA A 68 -13.59 -1.28 15.48
N ALA A 69 -13.03 -1.11 16.67
CA ALA A 69 -11.60 -0.84 16.83
C ALA A 69 -11.05 -1.58 18.04
N VAL A 70 -10.05 -2.43 17.86
CA VAL A 70 -9.45 -3.26 18.92
C VAL A 70 -7.93 -3.23 18.83
N ASP A 71 -7.25 -3.71 19.89
CA ASP A 71 -5.78 -3.71 19.99
C ASP A 71 -5.16 -2.30 19.97
N CYS A 72 -3.82 -2.22 19.99
CA CYS A 72 -3.14 -0.96 19.72
C CYS A 72 -3.26 -0.56 18.23
N PRO A 73 -3.33 0.74 17.93
CA PRO A 73 -3.27 1.88 18.84
C PRO A 73 -4.59 2.20 19.57
N SER A 74 -5.73 1.67 19.11
CA SER A 74 -7.07 2.09 19.57
C SER A 74 -7.31 1.87 21.07
N MET A 75 -6.78 0.77 21.62
CA MET A 75 -6.83 0.47 23.05
C MET A 75 -6.23 1.61 23.87
N ALA A 76 -5.15 2.27 23.42
CA ALA A 76 -4.51 3.34 24.19
C ALA A 76 -5.41 4.58 24.37
N PHE A 77 -6.47 4.68 23.56
CA PHE A 77 -7.43 5.78 23.54
C PHE A 77 -8.85 5.32 23.93
N TRP A 78 -9.01 4.12 24.50
CA TRP A 78 -10.34 3.52 24.70
C TRP A 78 -11.30 4.43 25.49
N GLU A 79 -10.82 5.20 26.49
CA GLU A 79 -11.63 6.16 27.25
C GLU A 79 -12.08 7.35 26.40
N ASP A 80 -11.18 7.89 25.57
CA ASP A 80 -11.49 9.00 24.67
C ASP A 80 -12.47 8.57 23.59
N LEU A 81 -12.29 7.36 23.06
CA LEU A 81 -13.21 6.75 22.11
C LEU A 81 -14.57 6.48 22.75
N PHE A 82 -14.62 5.98 23.99
CA PHE A 82 -15.89 5.74 24.69
C PHE A 82 -16.61 7.05 25.02
N ARG A 83 -15.87 8.11 25.36
CA ARG A 83 -16.45 9.45 25.56
C ARG A 83 -17.02 10.03 24.26
N LYS A 84 -16.36 9.78 23.12
CA LYS A 84 -16.81 10.21 21.80
C LYS A 84 -17.99 9.38 21.27
N TYR A 85 -17.98 8.07 21.54
CA TYR A 85 -18.99 7.10 21.10
C TYR A 85 -19.65 6.42 22.31
N PRO A 86 -20.50 7.15 23.07
CA PRO A 86 -21.05 6.66 24.33
C PRO A 86 -21.99 5.46 24.16
N ASP A 87 -22.55 5.25 22.97
CA ASP A 87 -23.43 4.12 22.66
C ASP A 87 -22.66 2.85 22.25
N ALA A 88 -21.34 2.94 22.08
CA ALA A 88 -20.53 1.81 21.68
C ALA A 88 -20.51 0.72 22.75
N LYS A 89 -20.48 -0.54 22.31
CA LYS A 89 -20.20 -1.68 23.17
C LYS A 89 -18.70 -1.79 23.40
N VAL A 90 -18.27 -2.05 24.62
CA VAL A 90 -16.86 -2.24 24.97
C VAL A 90 -16.57 -3.71 25.21
N ILE A 91 -15.52 -4.23 24.56
CA ILE A 91 -15.03 -5.59 24.77
C ILE A 91 -13.64 -5.50 25.41
N LEU A 92 -13.56 -5.94 26.66
CA LEU A 92 -12.32 -6.07 27.41
C LEU A 92 -11.78 -7.49 27.26
N THR A 93 -10.85 -7.70 26.34
CA THR A 93 -10.17 -8.98 26.22
C THR A 93 -9.20 -9.18 27.38
N THR A 94 -9.24 -10.37 27.98
CA THR A 94 -8.40 -10.76 29.13
C THR A 94 -7.69 -12.08 28.86
N ARG A 95 -6.68 -12.35 29.67
CA ARG A 95 -5.88 -13.57 29.64
C ARG A 95 -5.37 -13.83 31.05
N ASP A 96 -4.99 -15.08 31.33
CA ASP A 96 -4.18 -15.39 32.50
C ASP A 96 -2.96 -14.44 32.55
N ALA A 97 -2.73 -13.85 33.73
CA ALA A 97 -1.85 -12.70 33.86
C ALA A 97 -0.38 -13.09 33.64
N ASP A 98 0.04 -14.24 34.17
CA ASP A 98 1.37 -14.80 33.97
C ASP A 98 1.59 -15.18 32.49
N ALA A 99 0.63 -15.89 31.88
CA ALA A 99 0.70 -16.23 30.46
C ALA A 99 0.68 -15.01 29.55
N TRP A 100 0.04 -13.92 29.96
CA TRP A 100 0.08 -12.64 29.25
C TRP A 100 1.46 -12.00 29.33
N TYR A 101 2.06 -11.92 30.52
CA TYR A 101 3.39 -11.38 30.72
C TYR A 101 4.44 -12.11 29.86
N ASP A 102 4.42 -13.45 29.87
CA ASP A 102 5.32 -14.26 29.06
C ASP A 102 5.13 -13.95 27.56
N SER A 103 3.87 -13.81 27.11
CA SER A 103 3.58 -13.49 25.71
C SER A 103 4.03 -12.07 25.30
N VAL A 104 3.95 -11.09 26.20
CA VAL A 104 4.46 -9.73 25.97
C VAL A 104 5.99 -9.76 25.87
N GLY A 105 6.64 -10.49 26.78
CA GLY A 105 8.10 -10.68 26.81
C GLY A 105 8.66 -11.19 25.48
N THR A 106 8.09 -12.27 24.94
CA THR A 106 8.57 -12.89 23.69
C THR A 106 8.35 -12.03 22.44
N THR A 107 7.32 -11.19 22.42
CA THR A 107 6.85 -10.54 21.18
C THR A 107 7.13 -9.04 21.14
N ILE A 108 6.86 -8.33 22.25
CA ILE A 108 6.95 -6.86 22.31
C ILE A 108 8.29 -6.43 22.90
N TYR A 109 8.78 -7.14 23.93
CA TYR A 109 10.03 -6.81 24.60
C TYR A 109 11.26 -7.32 23.83
N GLN A 110 11.29 -8.61 23.46
CA GLN A 110 12.44 -9.25 22.82
C GLN A 110 12.53 -9.05 21.30
N ARG A 111 11.45 -8.63 20.63
CA ARG A 111 11.38 -8.55 19.15
C ARG A 111 10.91 -7.19 18.66
N SER A 112 11.79 -6.21 18.79
CA SER A 112 11.87 -5.14 17.80
C SER A 112 12.51 -5.74 16.54
N LEU A 113 11.69 -5.93 15.50
CA LEU A 113 11.96 -6.26 14.09
C LEU A 113 13.41 -6.60 13.71
N LYS A 114 13.61 -7.76 13.06
CA LYS A 114 14.87 -8.23 12.47
C LYS A 114 15.66 -7.06 11.87
N GLU A 115 16.84 -6.81 12.40
CA GLU A 115 17.80 -5.87 11.81
C GLU A 115 18.23 -6.41 10.43
N GLY A 116 18.36 -5.52 9.44
CA GLY A 116 18.79 -5.86 8.07
C GLY A 116 17.68 -6.13 7.05
N VAL A 117 16.39 -6.06 7.41
CA VAL A 117 15.28 -6.09 6.46
C VAL A 117 14.79 -4.66 6.19
N SER A 118 14.68 -4.27 4.92
CA SER A 118 14.08 -2.97 4.55
C SER A 118 12.58 -3.03 4.66
N TRP A 119 12.01 -1.96 5.22
CA TRP A 119 10.58 -1.79 5.40
C TRP A 119 10.18 -0.46 4.77
N PRO A 120 9.12 -0.42 3.93
CA PRO A 120 8.50 0.83 3.47
C PRO A 120 8.36 1.89 4.57
N LEU A 121 8.50 3.18 4.21
CA LEU A 121 8.46 4.32 5.17
C LEU A 121 7.26 4.25 6.12
N ARG A 122 6.10 3.85 5.60
CA ARG A 122 4.89 3.66 6.39
C ARG A 122 5.05 2.63 7.50
N LEU A 123 5.71 1.50 7.23
CA LEU A 123 5.97 0.45 8.21
C LEU A 123 6.96 0.94 9.28
N LEU A 124 7.88 1.85 8.93
CA LEU A 124 8.72 2.56 9.90
C LEU A 124 7.90 3.51 10.79
N LYS A 125 6.95 4.28 10.23
CA LYS A 125 6.02 5.13 11.01
C LYS A 125 5.12 4.30 11.93
N ALA A 126 4.60 3.18 11.45
CA ALA A 126 3.84 2.22 12.25
C ALA A 126 4.68 1.66 13.41
N ARG A 127 5.97 1.40 13.17
CA ARG A 127 6.92 0.98 14.21
C ARG A 127 7.17 2.08 15.23
N GLU A 128 7.36 3.32 14.79
CA GLU A 128 7.52 4.47 15.68
C GLU A 128 6.28 4.66 16.56
N MET A 129 5.09 4.61 15.96
CA MET A 129 3.81 4.64 16.68
C MET A 129 3.71 3.51 17.71
N SER A 130 4.02 2.27 17.30
CA SER A 130 4.03 1.12 18.21
C SER A 130 4.97 1.34 19.38
N ARG A 131 6.14 1.92 19.13
CA ARG A 131 7.12 2.21 20.17
C ARG A 131 6.61 3.30 21.12
N ALA A 132 6.18 4.44 20.59
CA ALA A 132 5.73 5.58 21.37
C ALA A 132 4.50 5.25 22.25
N ILE A 133 3.54 4.50 21.70
CA ILE A 133 2.27 4.20 22.37
C ILE A 133 2.39 2.97 23.26
N VAL A 134 3.02 1.89 22.79
CA VAL A 134 3.04 0.61 23.54
C VAL A 134 4.28 0.53 24.41
N LYS A 135 5.47 0.63 23.80
CA LYS A 135 6.76 0.38 24.48
C LYS A 135 7.13 1.46 25.48
N ASP A 136 7.02 2.70 25.06
CA ASP A 136 7.44 3.86 25.86
C ASP A 136 6.22 4.51 26.56
N GLY A 137 5.00 4.01 26.26
CA GLY A 137 3.72 4.58 26.67
C GLY A 137 2.94 3.73 27.67
N VAL A 138 1.96 2.97 27.17
CA VAL A 138 0.92 2.27 27.95
C VAL A 138 1.49 1.13 28.79
N LEU A 139 2.53 0.43 28.29
CA LEU A 139 3.17 -0.66 29.01
C LEU A 139 4.61 -0.27 29.37
N LYS A 140 4.94 -0.31 30.67
CA LYS A 140 6.26 0.08 31.20
C LYS A 140 6.86 -1.02 32.06
N ASP A 141 8.14 -0.88 32.40
CA ASP A 141 8.83 -1.75 33.36
C ASP A 141 8.87 -3.22 32.93
N TYR A 142 9.12 -3.49 31.64
CA TYR A 142 9.16 -4.83 31.04
C TYR A 142 10.06 -5.84 31.77
N ALA A 143 11.07 -5.38 32.51
CA ALA A 143 11.97 -6.23 33.29
C ALA A 143 11.41 -6.62 34.67
N ASP A 144 10.42 -5.89 35.20
CA ASP A 144 9.75 -6.17 36.47
C ASP A 144 8.39 -6.81 36.20
N LYS A 145 8.33 -8.13 36.35
CA LYS A 145 7.11 -8.92 36.18
C LYS A 145 5.98 -8.42 37.07
N GLU A 146 6.24 -8.17 38.34
CA GLU A 146 5.20 -7.75 39.27
C GLU A 146 4.66 -6.36 38.94
N ALA A 147 5.52 -5.44 38.49
CA ALA A 147 5.07 -4.13 37.99
C ALA A 147 4.16 -4.25 36.76
N MET A 148 4.51 -5.11 35.81
CA MET A 148 3.69 -5.37 34.63
C MET A 148 2.34 -6.02 34.98
N LEU A 149 2.33 -7.00 35.89
CA LEU A 149 1.10 -7.64 36.35
C LEU A 149 0.20 -6.66 37.12
N ARG A 150 0.77 -5.72 37.89
CA ARG A 150 0.02 -4.64 38.54
C ARG A 150 -0.64 -3.74 37.49
N GLN A 151 0.11 -3.25 36.50
CA GLN A 151 -0.42 -2.43 35.40
C GLN A 151 -1.57 -3.13 34.66
N PHE A 152 -1.44 -4.43 34.37
CA PHE A 152 -2.49 -5.22 33.71
C PHE A 152 -3.76 -5.32 34.54
N ARG A 153 -3.64 -5.63 35.84
CA ARG A 153 -4.78 -5.74 36.76
C ARG A 153 -5.45 -4.39 36.98
N GLU A 154 -4.69 -3.32 37.12
CA GLU A 154 -5.19 -1.94 37.28
C GLU A 154 -5.97 -1.49 36.05
N HIS A 155 -5.46 -1.78 34.85
CA HIS A 155 -6.17 -1.49 33.60
C HIS A 155 -7.51 -2.22 33.52
N ILE A 156 -7.55 -3.52 33.83
CA ILE A 156 -8.79 -4.30 33.84
C ILE A 156 -9.82 -3.68 34.80
N ARG A 157 -9.40 -3.37 36.04
CA ARG A 157 -10.28 -2.73 37.03
C ARG A 157 -10.82 -1.40 36.53
N ARG A 158 -9.94 -0.55 35.99
CA ARG A 158 -10.30 0.78 35.48
C ARG A 158 -11.37 0.70 34.38
N VAL A 159 -11.23 -0.24 33.45
CA VAL A 159 -12.25 -0.46 32.40
C VAL A 159 -13.58 -0.92 33.01
N GLN A 160 -13.55 -1.85 33.96
CA GLN A 160 -14.75 -2.35 34.64
C GLN A 160 -15.46 -1.28 35.50
N GLU A 161 -14.72 -0.33 36.05
CA GLU A 161 -15.25 0.77 36.86
C GLU A 161 -15.90 1.86 36.02
N ILE A 162 -15.32 2.19 34.86
CA ILE A 162 -15.77 3.30 34.01
C ILE A 162 -16.91 2.86 33.07
N VAL A 163 -16.85 1.66 32.50
CA VAL A 163 -17.83 1.21 31.50
C VAL A 163 -19.05 0.58 32.18
N PRO A 164 -20.28 1.02 31.86
CA PRO A 164 -21.49 0.42 32.43
C PRO A 164 -21.59 -1.09 32.15
N PRO A 165 -22.04 -1.92 33.12
CA PRO A 165 -22.11 -3.37 32.95
C PRO A 165 -22.90 -3.85 31.74
N GLY A 166 -23.93 -3.11 31.31
CA GLY A 166 -24.72 -3.43 30.12
C GLY A 166 -24.00 -3.19 28.79
N GLN A 167 -22.92 -2.42 28.80
CA GLN A 167 -22.09 -2.09 27.64
C GLN A 167 -20.73 -2.79 27.67
N LEU A 168 -20.43 -3.60 28.69
CA LEU A 168 -19.13 -4.23 28.87
C LEU A 168 -19.21 -5.76 28.71
N LEU A 169 -18.36 -6.32 27.86
CA LEU A 169 -18.05 -7.74 27.84
C LEU A 169 -16.60 -7.96 28.25
N VAL A 170 -16.39 -8.67 29.37
CA VAL A 170 -15.07 -9.23 29.71
C VAL A 170 -14.95 -10.57 28.99
N PHE A 171 -13.95 -10.70 28.13
CA PHE A 171 -13.88 -11.80 27.18
C PHE A 171 -12.51 -12.49 27.18
N ASP A 172 -12.51 -13.81 27.25
CA ASP A 172 -11.36 -14.66 26.96
C ASP A 172 -11.64 -15.41 25.66
N SER A 173 -10.71 -15.36 24.70
CA SER A 173 -10.89 -15.98 23.38
C SER A 173 -11.17 -17.48 23.43
N ARG A 174 -10.78 -18.17 24.51
CA ARG A 174 -11.09 -19.60 24.74
C ARG A 174 -12.57 -19.87 24.94
N GLN A 175 -13.37 -18.85 25.25
CA GLN A 175 -14.82 -18.99 25.43
C GLN A 175 -15.57 -19.13 24.09
N GLY A 176 -14.91 -18.86 22.96
CA GLY A 176 -15.49 -19.04 21.63
C GLY A 176 -16.60 -18.05 21.28
N TRP A 177 -17.52 -18.46 20.40
CA TRP A 177 -18.51 -17.57 19.79
C TRP A 177 -19.63 -17.13 20.72
N GLU A 178 -20.11 -18.00 21.61
CA GLU A 178 -21.40 -17.77 22.30
C GLU A 178 -21.47 -16.50 23.14
N PRO A 179 -20.47 -16.17 24.00
CA PRO A 179 -20.53 -14.94 24.78
C PRO A 179 -20.47 -13.70 23.90
N LEU A 180 -19.61 -13.71 22.87
CA LEU A 180 -19.44 -12.61 21.92
C LEU A 180 -20.73 -12.35 21.13
N CYS A 181 -21.29 -13.40 20.52
CA CYS A 181 -22.49 -13.28 19.69
C CYS A 181 -23.71 -12.84 20.51
N ARG A 182 -23.87 -13.38 21.73
CA ARG A 182 -24.92 -12.98 22.67
C ARG A 182 -24.80 -11.51 23.04
N PHE A 183 -23.60 -11.06 23.39
CA PHE A 183 -23.35 -9.67 23.76
C PHE A 183 -23.61 -8.72 22.59
N LEU A 184 -23.23 -9.11 21.38
CA LEU A 184 -23.45 -8.29 20.18
C LEU A 184 -24.88 -8.35 19.65
N GLY A 185 -25.66 -9.38 20.02
CA GLY A 185 -27.03 -9.57 19.54
C GLY A 185 -27.11 -10.17 18.14
N VAL A 186 -26.12 -10.99 17.77
CA VAL A 186 -26.00 -11.61 16.44
C VAL A 186 -26.00 -13.14 16.54
N ALA A 187 -26.26 -13.82 15.42
CA ALA A 187 -26.26 -15.28 15.38
C ALA A 187 -24.82 -15.84 15.37
N VAL A 188 -24.62 -16.99 16.01
CA VAL A 188 -23.34 -17.73 15.94
C VAL A 188 -23.10 -18.22 14.51
N PRO A 189 -21.92 -17.97 13.92
CA PRO A 189 -21.57 -18.48 12.59
C PRO A 189 -21.63 -20.01 12.53
N LYS A 190 -22.45 -20.56 11.61
CA LYS A 190 -22.57 -22.01 11.44
C LYS A 190 -21.32 -22.58 10.77
N GLY A 191 -20.78 -23.66 11.33
CA GLY A 191 -19.69 -24.43 10.72
C GLY A 191 -18.32 -23.74 10.70
N ARG A 192 -18.16 -22.59 11.38
CA ARG A 192 -16.87 -21.89 11.49
C ARG A 192 -16.39 -21.90 12.94
N PRO A 193 -15.21 -22.46 13.26
CA PRO A 193 -14.65 -22.36 14.60
C PRO A 193 -14.30 -20.90 14.93
N TYR A 194 -14.23 -20.58 16.21
CA TYR A 194 -13.76 -19.27 16.64
C TYR A 194 -12.27 -19.11 16.25
N PRO A 195 -11.85 -17.96 15.71
CA PRO A 195 -10.47 -17.78 15.27
C PRO A 195 -9.48 -17.81 16.46
N HIS A 196 -8.48 -18.67 16.38
CA HIS A 196 -7.37 -18.76 17.34
C HIS A 196 -6.05 -18.44 16.63
N THR A 197 -5.93 -17.18 16.21
CA THR A 197 -4.79 -16.62 15.49
C THR A 197 -3.85 -15.93 16.47
N ASN A 198 -2.56 -15.80 16.10
CA ASN A 198 -1.47 -15.16 16.86
C ASN A 198 -0.62 -16.10 17.77
N ARG A 199 0.01 -17.13 17.18
CA ARG A 199 1.11 -17.85 17.86
C ARG A 199 2.28 -16.90 18.11
N ALA A 200 2.92 -17.02 19.28
CA ALA A 200 4.04 -16.16 19.67
C ALA A 200 5.18 -16.31 18.64
N GLY A 201 5.65 -15.17 18.12
CA GLY A 201 6.82 -15.13 17.24
C GLY A 201 6.57 -15.06 15.73
N GLU A 202 5.32 -14.98 15.26
CA GLU A 202 5.00 -14.93 13.81
C GLU A 202 4.57 -13.54 13.30
N PHE A 203 4.49 -12.51 14.16
CA PHE A 203 3.93 -11.21 13.76
C PHE A 203 4.70 -10.53 12.60
N ALA A 204 6.01 -10.34 12.77
CA ALA A 204 6.83 -9.67 11.75
C ALA A 204 6.86 -10.46 10.44
N ASP A 205 7.03 -11.78 10.51
CA ASP A 205 7.04 -12.64 9.33
C ASP A 205 5.65 -12.65 8.64
N ARG A 206 4.54 -12.63 9.40
CA ARG A 206 3.18 -12.54 8.83
C ARG A 206 2.93 -11.21 8.11
N ILE A 207 3.31 -10.09 8.74
CA ILE A 207 3.17 -8.75 8.12
C ILE A 207 4.02 -8.68 6.85
N TRP A 208 5.26 -9.19 6.90
CA TRP A 208 6.13 -9.27 5.74
C TRP A 208 5.54 -10.12 4.62
N CYS A 209 5.04 -11.34 4.91
CA CYS A 209 4.40 -12.20 3.93
C CYS A 209 3.20 -11.51 3.27
N ARG A 210 2.30 -10.91 4.06
CA ARG A 210 1.14 -10.19 3.50
C ARG A 210 1.54 -9.01 2.64
N PHE A 211 2.57 -8.26 3.03
CA PHE A 211 3.11 -7.17 2.23
C PHE A 211 3.64 -7.70 0.88
N ILE A 212 4.45 -8.76 0.91
CA ILE A 212 4.97 -9.39 -0.30
C ILE A 212 3.85 -9.92 -1.20
N ASP A 213 2.83 -10.58 -0.64
CA ASP A 213 1.67 -11.07 -1.41
C ASP A 213 0.96 -9.92 -2.14
N GLN A 214 0.71 -8.80 -1.46
CA GLN A 214 0.08 -7.61 -2.06
C GLN A 214 0.92 -7.02 -3.21
N VAL A 215 2.24 -6.95 -3.03
CA VAL A 215 3.17 -6.50 -4.07
C VAL A 215 3.16 -7.45 -5.27
N VAL A 216 3.20 -8.75 -5.01
CA VAL A 216 3.19 -9.80 -6.04
C VAL A 216 1.89 -9.76 -6.85
N ASP A 217 0.74 -9.67 -6.19
CA ASP A 217 -0.56 -9.55 -6.86
C ASP A 217 -0.62 -8.29 -7.73
N THR A 218 -0.11 -7.17 -7.22
CA THR A 218 -0.03 -5.91 -7.96
C THR A 218 0.88 -6.04 -9.19
N ALA A 219 2.05 -6.64 -9.03
CA ALA A 219 3.02 -6.83 -10.10
C ALA A 219 2.53 -7.77 -11.20
N ILE A 220 1.91 -8.90 -10.83
CA ILE A 220 1.31 -9.84 -11.77
C ILE A 220 0.19 -9.15 -12.54
N SER A 221 -0.72 -8.47 -11.83
CA SER A 221 -1.79 -7.72 -12.47
C SER A 221 -1.23 -6.68 -13.43
N PHE A 222 -0.22 -5.90 -13.03
CA PHE A 222 0.37 -4.90 -13.91
C PHE A 222 0.96 -5.53 -15.18
N ALA A 223 1.84 -6.52 -15.02
CA ALA A 223 2.55 -7.20 -16.13
C ALA A 223 1.59 -7.75 -17.18
N VAL A 224 0.54 -8.48 -16.74
CA VAL A 224 -0.44 -9.12 -17.63
C VAL A 224 -1.19 -8.10 -18.47
N HIS A 225 -1.51 -6.93 -17.91
CA HIS A 225 -2.26 -5.91 -18.63
C HIS A 225 -1.38 -5.08 -19.55
N VAL A 226 -0.15 -4.72 -19.14
CA VAL A 226 0.72 -3.84 -19.95
C VAL A 226 1.50 -4.58 -21.05
N ALA A 227 1.72 -5.89 -20.89
CA ALA A 227 2.49 -6.69 -21.85
C ALA A 227 1.72 -7.95 -22.32
N PRO A 228 0.44 -7.85 -22.74
CA PRO A 228 -0.45 -9.00 -22.92
C PRO A 228 -0.05 -9.93 -24.07
N MET A 229 0.85 -9.48 -24.96
CA MET A 229 1.34 -10.24 -26.10
C MET A 229 2.49 -11.20 -25.75
N GLY A 230 3.04 -11.11 -24.53
CA GLY A 230 4.19 -11.91 -24.11
C GLY A 230 3.85 -13.39 -23.89
N SER A 231 4.83 -14.25 -24.11
CA SER A 231 4.74 -15.67 -23.72
C SER A 231 4.56 -15.81 -22.21
N VAL A 232 4.03 -16.94 -21.74
CA VAL A 232 3.89 -17.22 -20.29
C VAL A 232 5.24 -17.12 -19.57
N THR A 233 6.33 -17.57 -20.22
CA THR A 233 7.69 -17.46 -19.69
C THR A 233 8.08 -15.99 -19.49
N ARG A 234 7.95 -15.16 -20.52
CA ARG A 234 8.29 -13.73 -20.44
C ARG A 234 7.39 -12.99 -19.47
N MET A 235 6.11 -13.33 -19.42
CA MET A 235 5.16 -12.75 -18.45
C MET A 235 5.59 -13.02 -17.01
N LYS A 236 6.05 -14.24 -16.71
CA LYS A 236 6.58 -14.59 -15.39
C LYS A 236 7.82 -13.78 -15.03
N ILE A 237 8.73 -13.58 -16.00
CA ILE A 237 9.93 -12.77 -15.83
C ILE A 237 9.56 -11.31 -15.56
N LEU A 238 8.66 -10.75 -16.36
CA LEU A 238 8.18 -9.37 -16.21
C LEU A 238 7.45 -9.16 -14.87
N ALA A 239 6.62 -10.11 -14.43
CA ALA A 239 5.97 -10.03 -13.12
C ALA A 239 6.99 -9.95 -11.97
N LYS A 240 8.06 -10.75 -12.02
CA LYS A 240 9.17 -10.64 -11.04
C LYS A 240 9.88 -9.29 -11.12
N ALA A 241 10.09 -8.76 -12.32
CA ALA A 241 10.72 -7.45 -12.51
C ALA A 241 9.85 -6.34 -11.89
N TYR A 242 8.53 -6.39 -12.08
CA TYR A 242 7.61 -5.45 -11.47
C TYR A 242 7.51 -5.59 -9.95
N VAL A 243 7.69 -6.78 -9.37
CA VAL A 243 7.83 -6.93 -7.91
C VAL A 243 9.01 -6.09 -7.40
N LEU A 244 10.17 -6.18 -8.06
CA LEU A 244 11.34 -5.39 -7.68
C LEU A 244 11.12 -3.89 -7.89
N ILE A 245 10.47 -3.49 -8.99
CA ILE A 245 10.13 -2.08 -9.28
C ILE A 245 9.20 -1.51 -8.20
N PHE A 246 8.13 -2.22 -7.83
CA PHE A 246 7.19 -1.74 -6.82
C PHE A 246 7.79 -1.73 -5.40
N ILE A 247 8.61 -2.72 -5.05
CA ILE A 247 9.36 -2.68 -3.79
C ILE A 247 10.32 -1.50 -3.78
N HIS A 248 11.03 -1.25 -4.88
CA HIS A 248 11.92 -0.12 -4.99
C HIS A 248 11.15 1.19 -4.79
N ASP A 249 10.06 1.42 -5.54
CA ASP A 249 9.18 2.59 -5.44
C ASP A 249 8.73 2.88 -3.99
N ASP A 250 8.29 1.84 -3.27
CA ASP A 250 7.79 1.99 -1.90
C ASP A 250 8.90 2.07 -0.82
N ALA A 251 10.15 1.73 -1.18
CA ALA A 251 11.27 1.56 -0.24
C ALA A 251 12.55 2.35 -0.59
N VAL A 252 12.50 3.29 -1.55
CA VAL A 252 13.65 4.03 -2.13
C VAL A 252 14.64 4.57 -1.07
N ASP A 253 14.15 4.99 0.10
CA ASP A 253 14.96 5.70 1.11
C ASP A 253 15.43 4.83 2.30
N THR A 254 15.41 3.50 2.17
CA THR A 254 15.58 2.58 3.32
C THR A 254 16.99 2.03 3.52
N GLY A 255 17.94 2.31 2.62
CA GLY A 255 19.34 1.87 2.74
C GLY A 255 19.59 0.36 2.52
N ASN A 256 18.58 -0.41 2.08
CA ASN A 256 18.77 -1.82 1.70
C ASN A 256 18.96 -1.95 0.18
N HIS A 257 20.21 -2.14 -0.21
CA HIS A 257 20.57 -2.27 -1.61
C HIS A 257 20.12 -3.60 -2.24
N ASP A 258 19.84 -4.66 -1.48
CA ASP A 258 19.53 -5.98 -2.05
C ASP A 258 18.13 -6.10 -2.68
N ALA A 259 17.20 -5.24 -2.25
CA ALA A 259 15.84 -5.13 -2.78
C ALA A 259 15.63 -3.83 -3.58
N ALA A 260 16.72 -3.17 -3.99
CA ALA A 260 16.70 -1.96 -4.78
C ALA A 260 17.10 -2.22 -6.23
N ILE A 261 16.74 -1.29 -7.11
CA ILE A 261 17.30 -1.21 -8.45
C ILE A 261 18.58 -0.35 -8.35
N PRO A 262 19.69 -0.78 -8.97
CA PRO A 262 20.92 0.00 -8.93
C PRO A 262 20.81 1.28 -9.74
N ARG A 263 21.55 2.30 -9.29
CA ARG A 263 21.64 3.62 -9.96
C ARG A 263 22.69 3.69 -11.06
N ALA A 264 23.58 2.69 -11.15
CA ALA A 264 24.68 2.67 -12.10
C ALA A 264 24.56 1.47 -13.04
N GLU A 265 24.97 1.65 -14.31
CA GLU A 265 24.98 0.61 -15.35
C GLU A 265 25.83 -0.62 -14.98
N HIS A 266 26.81 -0.43 -14.10
CA HIS A 266 27.67 -1.50 -13.57
C HIS A 266 27.61 -1.53 -12.04
N PRO A 267 26.55 -2.13 -11.47
CA PRO A 267 26.39 -2.20 -10.03
C PRO A 267 27.36 -3.18 -9.38
N SER A 268 27.66 -2.95 -8.10
CA SER A 268 28.50 -3.87 -7.33
C SER A 268 27.93 -5.30 -7.36
N PRO A 269 28.74 -6.33 -7.64
CA PRO A 269 28.29 -7.72 -7.65
C PRO A 269 27.91 -8.25 -6.26
N THR A 270 28.27 -7.54 -5.19
CA THR A 270 27.98 -7.93 -3.81
C THR A 270 26.73 -7.25 -3.22
N SER A 271 26.07 -6.39 -3.98
CA SER A 271 24.84 -5.67 -3.60
C SER A 271 23.79 -5.82 -4.72
N TYR A 272 22.53 -5.46 -4.47
CA TYR A 272 21.46 -5.57 -5.47
C TYR A 272 21.18 -7.01 -5.90
N ARG A 273 21.23 -7.96 -4.95
CA ARG A 273 21.03 -9.40 -5.23
C ARG A 273 19.74 -9.70 -5.99
N GLY A 274 18.63 -9.06 -5.59
CA GLY A 274 17.35 -9.23 -6.28
C GLY A 274 17.43 -8.82 -7.75
N TYR A 275 18.06 -7.68 -8.04
CA TYR A 275 18.31 -7.21 -9.40
C TYR A 275 19.19 -8.19 -10.20
N HIS A 276 20.31 -8.65 -9.65
CA HIS A 276 21.22 -9.56 -10.37
C HIS A 276 20.57 -10.88 -10.74
N MET A 277 19.83 -11.50 -9.80
CA MET A 277 19.09 -12.75 -10.08
C MET A 277 18.07 -12.57 -11.21
N LEU A 278 17.41 -11.40 -11.24
CA LEU A 278 16.46 -11.03 -12.29
C LEU A 278 17.15 -10.74 -13.63
N ALA A 279 18.29 -10.05 -13.60
CA ALA A 279 19.08 -9.73 -14.78
C ALA A 279 19.56 -10.99 -15.50
N ASP A 280 20.05 -11.99 -14.74
CA ASP A 280 20.46 -13.28 -15.31
C ASP A 280 19.30 -13.99 -16.01
N GLU A 281 18.10 -14.00 -15.39
CA GLU A 281 16.91 -14.63 -15.97
C GLU A 281 16.42 -13.88 -17.22
N ILE A 282 16.39 -12.54 -17.18
CA ILE A 282 15.99 -11.66 -18.30
C ILE A 282 16.94 -11.85 -19.51
N LEU A 283 18.25 -11.81 -19.28
CA LEU A 283 19.26 -11.93 -20.33
C LEU A 283 19.35 -13.35 -20.89
N SER A 284 19.05 -14.36 -20.09
CA SER A 284 18.98 -15.76 -20.55
C SER A 284 17.82 -16.01 -21.51
N GLU A 285 16.69 -15.31 -21.31
CA GLU A 285 15.52 -15.40 -22.19
C GLU A 285 15.71 -14.62 -23.49
N ASP A 286 16.24 -13.39 -23.42
CA ASP A 286 16.52 -12.58 -24.61
C ASP A 286 17.67 -11.59 -24.33
N PRO A 287 18.89 -11.80 -24.84
CA PRO A 287 20.02 -10.92 -24.55
C PRO A 287 19.83 -9.49 -25.09
N VAL A 288 19.09 -9.31 -26.20
CA VAL A 288 18.98 -8.01 -26.88
C VAL A 288 17.86 -7.19 -26.26
N PHE A 289 16.65 -7.74 -26.16
CA PHE A 289 15.53 -7.03 -25.56
C PHE A 289 15.58 -7.06 -24.04
N GLY A 290 16.17 -8.10 -23.46
CA GLY A 290 16.38 -8.19 -22.02
C GLY A 290 17.33 -7.11 -21.51
N GLN A 291 18.43 -6.83 -22.22
CA GLN A 291 19.32 -5.71 -21.87
C GLN A 291 18.55 -4.38 -21.86
N ARG A 292 17.68 -4.14 -22.85
CA ARG A 292 16.86 -2.92 -22.89
C ARG A 292 15.89 -2.80 -21.73
N VAL A 293 15.33 -3.91 -21.23
CA VAL A 293 14.50 -3.91 -20.03
C VAL A 293 15.33 -3.49 -18.82
N LEU A 294 16.53 -4.06 -18.68
CA LEU A 294 17.45 -3.72 -17.59
C LEU A 294 17.90 -2.25 -17.64
N ASP A 295 18.22 -1.74 -18.83
CA ASP A 295 18.56 -0.33 -19.04
C ASP A 295 17.41 0.58 -18.61
N GLY A 296 16.17 0.22 -18.97
CA GLY A 296 14.96 0.94 -18.53
C GLY A 296 14.82 0.93 -17.01
N MET A 297 15.02 -0.23 -16.37
CA MET A 297 14.97 -0.36 -14.91
C MET A 297 16.02 0.54 -14.24
N ILE A 298 17.30 0.47 -14.67
CA ILE A 298 18.38 1.29 -14.11
C ILE A 298 18.10 2.78 -14.35
N SER A 299 17.68 3.16 -15.55
CA SER A 299 17.36 4.55 -15.87
C SER A 299 16.27 5.11 -14.97
N TRP A 300 15.28 4.31 -14.60
CA TRP A 300 14.20 4.73 -13.70
C TRP A 300 14.61 4.69 -12.22
N GLY A 301 15.22 3.59 -11.76
CA GLY A 301 15.69 3.45 -10.36
C GLY A 301 16.88 4.34 -9.99
N GLY A 302 17.58 4.86 -11.01
CA GLY A 302 18.65 5.85 -10.89
C GLY A 302 18.19 7.30 -10.83
N LEU A 303 16.89 7.58 -11.05
CA LEU A 303 16.36 8.92 -10.88
C LEU A 303 16.48 9.28 -9.39
N ASP A 304 17.34 10.26 -9.08
CA ASP A 304 17.27 10.92 -7.77
C ASP A 304 15.84 11.46 -7.59
N VAL A 305 15.37 11.53 -6.34
CA VAL A 305 14.15 12.28 -6.00
C VAL A 305 14.36 13.69 -6.53
N LYS A 306 13.85 13.95 -7.76
CA LYS A 306 14.18 15.18 -8.46
C LYS A 306 13.69 16.33 -7.60
N THR A 307 14.51 17.36 -7.46
CA THR A 307 14.08 18.61 -6.86
C THR A 307 13.11 19.26 -7.85
N TYR A 308 11.84 18.86 -7.78
CA TYR A 308 10.81 19.38 -8.65
C TYR A 308 10.56 20.86 -8.33
N PRO A 309 10.25 21.69 -9.36
CA PRO A 309 9.71 23.03 -9.13
C PRO A 309 8.56 23.01 -8.13
N ASP A 310 8.41 24.08 -7.34
CA ASP A 310 7.27 24.23 -6.42
C ASP A 310 5.96 24.48 -7.15
N THR A 311 6.03 25.05 -8.35
CA THR A 311 4.88 25.33 -9.20
C THR A 311 5.24 25.11 -10.66
N PHE A 312 4.22 24.87 -11.49
CA PHE A 312 4.36 24.75 -12.94
C PHE A 312 3.55 25.85 -13.62
N SER A 313 4.12 26.48 -14.64
CA SER A 313 3.45 27.49 -15.46
C SER A 313 2.42 26.89 -16.43
N SER A 314 2.54 25.60 -16.74
CA SER A 314 1.60 24.89 -17.60
C SER A 314 1.62 23.38 -17.34
N LEU A 315 0.56 22.69 -17.79
CA LEU A 315 0.52 21.23 -17.77
C LEU A 315 1.60 20.62 -18.69
N THR A 316 1.97 21.32 -19.78
CA THR A 316 3.05 20.89 -20.68
C THR A 316 4.40 20.89 -19.98
N ASP A 317 4.70 21.95 -19.20
CA ASP A 317 5.94 22.02 -18.43
C ASP A 317 6.00 20.89 -17.41
N TYR A 318 4.91 20.61 -16.70
CA TYR A 318 4.79 19.46 -15.78
C TYR A 318 5.12 18.13 -16.48
N MET A 319 4.56 17.90 -17.67
CA MET A 319 4.76 16.65 -18.41
C MET A 319 6.23 16.40 -18.77
N VAL A 320 7.02 17.44 -19.03
CA VAL A 320 8.46 17.32 -19.32
C VAL A 320 9.21 16.72 -18.12
N TYR A 321 8.85 17.11 -16.90
CA TYR A 321 9.51 16.59 -15.69
C TYR A 321 9.01 15.19 -15.31
N ARG A 322 7.72 14.92 -15.48
CA ARG A 322 7.07 13.69 -15.00
C ARG A 322 7.21 12.49 -15.95
N VAL A 323 7.51 12.68 -17.24
CA VAL A 323 7.57 11.57 -18.22
C VAL A 323 8.62 10.51 -17.92
N GLU A 324 9.76 10.91 -17.36
CA GLU A 324 10.81 9.97 -16.93
C GLU A 324 10.43 9.29 -15.61
N ASP A 325 9.87 10.06 -14.68
CA ASP A 325 9.52 9.65 -13.33
C ASP A 325 8.35 8.65 -13.29
N VAL A 326 7.38 8.78 -14.20
CA VAL A 326 6.26 7.82 -14.31
C VAL A 326 6.69 6.45 -14.86
N GLY A 327 7.95 6.29 -15.30
CA GLY A 327 8.46 5.01 -15.77
C GLY A 327 7.89 4.56 -17.11
N ALA A 328 7.50 5.50 -17.99
CA ALA A 328 6.96 5.17 -19.31
C ALA A 328 7.96 4.39 -20.19
N ASP A 329 9.25 4.75 -20.15
CA ASP A 329 10.30 4.03 -20.90
C ASP A 329 10.40 2.56 -20.47
N PRO A 330 10.58 2.23 -19.17
CA PRO A 330 10.51 0.85 -18.68
C PRO A 330 9.30 0.06 -19.20
N ILE A 331 8.10 0.65 -19.16
CA ILE A 331 6.87 0.00 -19.65
C ILE A 331 6.96 -0.32 -21.15
N PHE A 332 7.49 0.59 -21.96
CA PHE A 332 7.65 0.30 -23.38
C PHE A 332 8.72 -0.77 -23.62
N ARG A 333 9.79 -0.82 -22.82
CA ARG A 333 10.80 -1.89 -22.93
C ARG A 333 10.22 -3.26 -22.59
N THR A 334 9.30 -3.36 -21.63
CA THR A 334 8.63 -4.64 -21.33
C THR A 334 7.72 -5.09 -22.47
N ALA A 335 7.05 -4.17 -23.16
CA ALA A 335 6.29 -4.49 -24.38
C ALA A 335 7.19 -4.98 -25.52
N GLU A 336 8.35 -4.33 -25.72
CA GLU A 336 9.33 -4.74 -26.72
C GLU A 336 9.86 -6.15 -26.43
N PHE A 337 10.21 -6.41 -25.18
CA PHE A 337 10.58 -7.74 -24.71
C PHE A 337 9.45 -8.75 -24.87
N ALA A 338 8.19 -8.37 -24.66
CA ALA A 338 7.06 -9.28 -24.85
C ALA A 338 6.81 -9.65 -26.33
N CYS A 339 7.08 -8.74 -27.28
CA CYS A 339 6.62 -8.90 -28.67
C CYS A 339 7.62 -9.55 -29.63
N GLU A 340 8.91 -9.67 -29.30
CA GLU A 340 9.93 -10.36 -30.15
C GLU A 340 10.15 -9.75 -31.54
N LEU A 341 10.00 -8.43 -31.71
CA LEU A 341 10.13 -7.79 -33.03
C LEU A 341 11.35 -6.89 -33.15
N GLN A 342 12.41 -7.42 -33.76
CA GLN A 342 13.52 -6.60 -34.26
C GLN A 342 13.07 -5.85 -35.52
N LEU A 343 13.18 -4.53 -35.47
CA LEU A 343 12.86 -3.64 -36.59
C LEU A 343 14.11 -2.85 -36.99
N PRO A 344 14.25 -2.49 -38.28
CA PRO A 344 15.22 -1.49 -38.71
C PRO A 344 15.01 -0.17 -37.94
N GLN A 345 16.08 0.55 -37.62
CA GLN A 345 16.00 1.79 -36.83
C GLN A 345 15.02 2.81 -37.42
N ARG A 346 14.99 2.96 -38.76
CA ARG A 346 14.02 3.83 -39.45
C ARG A 346 12.55 3.50 -39.13
N GLU A 347 12.23 2.22 -38.95
CA GLU A 347 10.86 1.78 -38.65
C GLU A 347 10.54 1.99 -37.17
N VAL A 348 11.55 1.92 -36.29
CA VAL A 348 11.42 2.31 -34.89
C VAL A 348 11.21 3.82 -34.78
N ASP A 349 11.99 4.62 -35.51
CA ASP A 349 11.94 6.09 -35.46
C ASP A 349 10.58 6.62 -35.94
N ALA A 350 9.98 5.98 -36.93
CA ALA A 350 8.63 6.30 -37.39
C ALA A 350 7.54 6.09 -36.31
N LEU A 351 7.82 5.33 -35.25
CA LEU A 351 6.90 5.16 -34.11
C LEU A 351 7.07 6.22 -33.02
N ASN A 352 8.02 7.15 -33.14
CA ASN A 352 8.32 8.13 -32.08
C ASN A 352 7.14 9.05 -31.77
N GLY A 353 6.35 9.44 -32.77
CA GLY A 353 5.12 10.22 -32.60
C GLY A 353 4.11 9.49 -31.71
N LEU A 354 3.76 8.26 -32.10
CA LEU A 354 2.88 7.38 -31.32
C LEU A 354 3.44 7.10 -29.91
N ARG A 355 4.74 6.78 -29.78
CA ARG A 355 5.41 6.55 -28.48
C ARG A 355 5.27 7.75 -27.55
N SER A 356 5.46 8.97 -28.07
CA SER A 356 5.32 10.20 -27.28
C SER A 356 3.88 10.39 -26.77
N LEU A 357 2.88 10.12 -27.61
CA LEU A 357 1.47 10.17 -27.21
C LEU A 357 1.14 9.10 -26.16
N CYS A 358 1.62 7.86 -26.34
CA CYS A 358 1.46 6.82 -25.34
C CYS A 358 2.07 7.21 -23.98
N ALA A 359 3.25 7.83 -23.98
CA ALA A 359 3.91 8.27 -22.75
C ALA A 359 3.08 9.34 -22.02
N ARG A 360 2.52 10.31 -22.77
CA ARG A 360 1.61 11.33 -22.23
C ARG A 360 0.35 10.70 -21.65
N HIS A 361 -0.24 9.71 -22.34
CA HIS A 361 -1.41 9.01 -21.83
C HIS A 361 -1.12 8.30 -20.52
N ILE A 362 -0.05 7.49 -20.45
CA ILE A 362 0.35 6.77 -19.24
C ILE A 362 0.54 7.73 -18.07
N LEU A 363 1.24 8.85 -18.32
CA LEU A 363 1.48 9.90 -17.34
C LEU A 363 0.19 10.50 -16.79
N LEU A 364 -0.71 10.96 -17.67
CA LEU A 364 -1.94 11.62 -17.27
C LEU A 364 -2.90 10.65 -16.59
N THR A 365 -2.99 9.42 -17.10
CA THR A 365 -3.79 8.34 -16.53
C THR A 365 -3.32 8.00 -15.13
N ASN A 366 -2.01 7.77 -14.94
CA ASN A 366 -1.43 7.58 -13.62
C ASN A 366 -1.79 8.76 -12.71
N GLY A 367 -1.56 10.01 -13.15
CA GLY A 367 -1.89 11.20 -12.37
C GLY A 367 -3.34 11.26 -11.90
N VAL A 368 -4.32 10.87 -12.73
CA VAL A 368 -5.74 10.86 -12.35
C VAL A 368 -6.07 9.80 -11.30
N TYR A 369 -5.53 8.58 -11.45
CA TYR A 369 -5.87 7.44 -10.60
C TYR A 369 -5.01 7.35 -9.32
N SER A 370 -3.75 7.79 -9.35
CA SER A 370 -2.86 7.78 -8.19
C SER A 370 -3.06 8.98 -7.26
N TYR A 371 -3.82 10.00 -7.68
CA TYR A 371 -3.94 11.27 -6.95
C TYR A 371 -4.30 11.11 -5.47
N GLU A 372 -5.32 10.31 -5.13
CA GLU A 372 -5.74 10.12 -3.74
C GLU A 372 -4.62 9.50 -2.89
N LYS A 373 -3.86 8.56 -3.47
CA LYS A 373 -2.73 7.92 -2.80
C LYS A 373 -1.62 8.93 -2.54
N GLU A 374 -1.25 9.68 -3.57
CA GLU A 374 -0.17 10.68 -3.48
C GLU A 374 -0.58 11.85 -2.56
N ALA A 375 -1.83 12.29 -2.60
CA ALA A 375 -2.35 13.32 -1.71
C ALA A 375 -2.44 12.84 -0.25
N ALA A 376 -2.67 11.55 0.00
CA ALA A 376 -2.56 10.98 1.34
C ALA A 376 -1.11 11.03 1.84
N ALA A 377 -0.13 10.72 0.98
CA ALA A 377 1.29 10.83 1.29
C ALA A 377 1.77 12.29 1.50
N GLU A 378 1.04 13.28 0.98
CA GLU A 378 1.32 14.70 1.24
C GLU A 378 1.25 15.06 2.73
N LYS A 379 0.29 14.47 3.45
CA LYS A 379 0.14 14.63 4.91
C LYS A 379 1.38 14.15 5.68
N ASP A 380 2.14 13.27 5.05
CA ASP A 380 3.28 12.56 5.57
C ASP A 380 4.62 13.28 5.28
N GLY A 381 4.56 14.49 4.72
CA GLY A 381 5.71 15.32 4.38
C GLY A 381 6.27 15.08 2.98
N VAL A 382 5.64 14.20 2.19
CA VAL A 382 6.04 13.94 0.80
C VAL A 382 5.44 15.03 -0.10
N LYS A 383 6.25 15.69 -0.91
CA LYS A 383 5.73 16.71 -1.83
C LYS A 383 4.80 16.07 -2.87
N LEU A 384 3.55 16.54 -2.96
CA LEU A 384 2.58 16.05 -3.95
C LEU A 384 2.95 16.53 -5.35
N PHE A 385 3.41 15.60 -6.20
CA PHE A 385 3.83 15.87 -7.57
C PHE A 385 2.88 15.21 -8.59
N ASN A 386 1.68 15.77 -8.76
CA ASN A 386 0.59 15.14 -9.50
C ASN A 386 -0.11 16.07 -10.51
N ALA A 387 -0.51 15.52 -11.67
CA ALA A 387 -1.21 16.25 -12.73
C ALA A 387 -2.51 16.92 -12.24
N VAL A 388 -3.25 16.27 -11.35
CA VAL A 388 -4.49 16.82 -10.78
C VAL A 388 -4.19 18.08 -9.99
N ARG A 389 -3.16 18.07 -9.12
CA ARG A 389 -2.72 19.25 -8.35
C ARG A 389 -2.34 20.40 -9.29
N VAL A 390 -1.56 20.11 -10.33
CA VAL A 390 -1.16 21.13 -11.32
C VAL A 390 -2.37 21.79 -11.98
N VAL A 391 -3.38 21.02 -12.39
CA VAL A 391 -4.60 21.59 -12.99
C VAL A 391 -5.42 22.39 -11.97
N GLN A 392 -5.48 21.95 -10.71
CA GLN A 392 -6.14 22.72 -9.64
C GLN A 392 -5.48 24.09 -9.46
N ASP A 393 -4.15 24.12 -9.39
CA ASP A 393 -3.40 25.34 -9.12
C ASP A 393 -3.46 26.30 -10.31
N LEU A 394 -3.38 25.79 -11.54
CA LEU A 394 -3.45 26.60 -12.76
C LEU A 394 -4.84 27.20 -13.01
N MET A 395 -5.91 26.49 -12.61
CA MET A 395 -7.29 26.85 -12.99
C MET A 395 -8.17 27.26 -11.82
N GLY A 396 -7.70 27.15 -10.57
CA GLY A 396 -8.49 27.46 -9.37
C GLY A 396 -9.70 26.55 -9.18
N VAL A 397 -9.60 25.27 -9.56
CA VAL A 397 -10.72 24.31 -9.55
C VAL A 397 -10.57 23.21 -8.49
N SER A 398 -11.67 22.51 -8.20
CA SER A 398 -11.66 21.33 -7.32
C SER A 398 -10.88 20.16 -7.95
N ALA A 399 -10.40 19.22 -7.13
CA ALA A 399 -9.76 18.00 -7.61
C ALA A 399 -10.68 17.19 -8.54
N LEU A 400 -11.99 17.14 -8.25
CA LEU A 400 -12.97 16.48 -9.10
C LEU A 400 -13.06 17.13 -10.49
N SER A 401 -13.11 18.46 -10.54
CA SER A 401 -13.12 19.22 -11.79
C SER A 401 -11.81 19.05 -12.55
N ALA A 402 -10.66 19.10 -11.87
CA ALA A 402 -9.34 18.87 -12.44
C ALA A 402 -9.24 17.47 -13.07
N LYS A 403 -9.73 16.42 -12.40
CA LYS A 403 -9.83 15.07 -12.96
C LYS A 403 -10.73 15.02 -14.21
N GLY A 404 -11.85 15.75 -14.19
CA GLY A 404 -12.72 15.87 -15.37
C GLY A 404 -12.00 16.51 -16.57
N ILE A 405 -11.22 17.55 -16.34
CA ILE A 405 -10.41 18.22 -17.38
C ILE A 405 -9.34 17.27 -17.92
N LEU A 406 -8.58 16.62 -17.03
CA LEU A 406 -7.54 15.66 -17.41
C LEU A 406 -8.10 14.49 -18.22
N ARG A 407 -9.29 13.97 -17.89
CA ARG A 407 -9.95 12.94 -18.70
C ARG A 407 -10.26 13.39 -20.13
N ASN A 408 -10.65 14.65 -20.33
CA ASN A 408 -10.84 15.19 -21.67
C ASN A 408 -9.52 15.31 -22.44
N ILE A 409 -8.44 15.69 -21.76
CA ILE A 409 -7.09 15.74 -22.35
C ILE A 409 -6.61 14.33 -22.72
N ILE A 410 -6.83 13.34 -21.85
CA ILE A 410 -6.53 11.94 -22.14
C ILE A 410 -7.29 11.48 -23.38
N TRP A 411 -8.58 11.82 -23.51
CA TRP A 411 -9.36 11.47 -24.68
C TRP A 411 -8.84 12.13 -25.98
N ASP A 412 -8.38 13.38 -25.92
CA ASP A 412 -7.69 14.04 -27.06
C ASP A 412 -6.40 13.30 -27.44
N VAL A 413 -5.60 12.88 -26.46
CA VAL A 413 -4.40 12.07 -26.70
C VAL A 413 -4.74 10.74 -27.38
N GLU A 414 -5.81 10.05 -26.94
CA GLU A 414 -6.26 8.81 -27.57
C GLU A 414 -6.68 9.00 -29.03
N ARG A 415 -7.37 10.10 -29.34
CA ARG A 415 -7.73 10.44 -30.73
C ARG A 415 -6.49 10.63 -31.59
N ARG A 416 -5.50 11.36 -31.09
CA ARG A 416 -4.24 11.58 -31.80
C ARG A 416 -3.42 10.29 -31.96
N MET A 417 -3.47 9.39 -30.97
CA MET A 417 -2.87 8.06 -31.09
C MET A 417 -3.52 7.25 -32.23
N ASN A 418 -4.85 7.33 -32.35
CA ASN A 418 -5.57 6.69 -33.44
C ASN A 418 -5.17 7.28 -34.80
N GLU A 419 -5.09 8.61 -34.92
CA GLU A 419 -4.64 9.30 -36.14
C GLU A 419 -3.23 8.87 -36.57
N GLU A 420 -2.27 8.80 -35.63
CA GLU A 420 -0.91 8.30 -35.89
C GLU A 420 -0.92 6.83 -36.34
N TYR A 421 -1.76 5.98 -35.74
CA TYR A 421 -1.87 4.59 -36.14
C TYR A 421 -2.47 4.43 -37.54
N GLU A 422 -3.53 5.18 -37.85
CA GLU A 422 -4.14 5.21 -39.19
C GLU A 422 -3.15 5.70 -40.25
N HIS A 423 -2.31 6.68 -39.91
CA HIS A 423 -1.24 7.16 -40.78
C HIS A 423 -0.23 6.04 -41.11
N LEU A 424 0.25 5.30 -40.11
CA LEU A 424 1.15 4.15 -40.31
C LEU A 424 0.51 3.09 -41.24
N VAL A 425 -0.78 2.82 -41.08
CA VAL A 425 -1.52 1.89 -41.96
C VAL A 425 -1.59 2.44 -43.40
N ALA A 426 -1.89 3.73 -43.57
CA ALA A 426 -2.00 4.37 -44.87
C ALA A 426 -0.65 4.40 -45.62
N GLU A 427 0.46 4.58 -44.91
CA GLU A 427 1.82 4.59 -45.47
C GLU A 427 2.35 3.20 -45.84
N LYS A 428 1.54 2.14 -45.69
CA LYS A 428 1.92 0.74 -45.94
C LYS A 428 3.12 0.30 -45.10
N SER A 429 3.15 0.72 -43.83
CA SER A 429 4.09 0.20 -42.82
C SER A 429 4.18 -1.32 -42.83
N SER A 430 5.34 -1.86 -42.45
CA SER A 430 5.55 -3.30 -42.39
C SER A 430 4.63 -3.97 -41.37
N GLY A 431 4.26 -5.24 -41.60
CA GLY A 431 3.48 -6.01 -40.63
C GLY A 431 4.09 -6.00 -39.22
N PRO A 432 5.41 -6.25 -39.07
CA PRO A 432 6.12 -6.11 -37.80
C PRO A 432 6.03 -4.71 -37.18
N GLN A 433 6.16 -3.64 -37.97
CA GLN A 433 6.02 -2.26 -37.48
C GLN A 433 4.61 -2.01 -36.92
N LEU A 434 3.57 -2.49 -37.60
CA LEU A 434 2.18 -2.38 -37.12
C LEU A 434 1.89 -3.22 -35.86
N VAL A 435 2.56 -4.36 -35.70
CA VAL A 435 2.48 -5.14 -34.45
C VAL A 435 3.14 -4.37 -33.30
N ARG A 436 4.31 -3.77 -33.52
CA ARG A 436 4.98 -2.95 -32.50
C ARG A 436 4.17 -1.70 -32.12
N ALA A 437 3.53 -1.04 -33.09
CA ALA A 437 2.60 0.06 -32.83
C ALA A 437 1.42 -0.38 -31.96
N ARG A 438 0.80 -1.54 -32.27
CA ARG A 438 -0.28 -2.11 -31.45
C ARG A 438 0.18 -2.50 -30.05
N ALA A 439 1.41 -2.98 -29.89
CA ALA A 439 1.98 -3.27 -28.58
C ALA A 439 2.06 -2.02 -27.69
N LEU A 440 2.51 -0.88 -28.25
CA LEU A 440 2.52 0.40 -27.53
C LEU A 440 1.11 0.84 -27.10
N ILE A 441 0.12 0.67 -27.98
CA ILE A 441 -1.28 0.97 -27.67
C ILE A 441 -1.82 0.02 -26.58
N ALA A 442 -1.47 -1.27 -26.66
CA ALA A 442 -1.85 -2.26 -25.67
C ALA A 442 -1.32 -1.90 -24.27
N CYS A 443 -0.06 -1.43 -24.17
CA CYS A 443 0.50 -0.94 -22.90
C CYS A 443 -0.36 0.16 -22.28
N VAL A 444 -0.80 1.12 -23.10
CA VAL A 444 -1.61 2.25 -22.66
C VAL A 444 -2.96 1.76 -22.12
N THR A 445 -3.64 0.90 -22.87
CA THR A 445 -4.93 0.32 -22.43
C THR A 445 -4.78 -0.52 -21.16
N GLY A 446 -3.69 -1.28 -21.06
CA GLY A 446 -3.36 -2.08 -19.90
C GLY A 446 -3.08 -1.25 -18.66
N ASN A 447 -2.29 -0.18 -18.80
CA ASN A 447 -2.00 0.77 -17.74
C ASN A 447 -3.28 1.44 -17.24
N MET A 448 -4.17 1.84 -18.15
CA MET A 448 -5.45 2.46 -17.77
C MET A 448 -6.35 1.48 -17.01
N TYR A 449 -6.50 0.25 -17.51
CA TYR A 449 -7.29 -0.77 -16.83
C TYR A 449 -6.72 -1.06 -15.45
N PHE A 450 -5.41 -1.34 -15.37
CA PHE A 450 -4.73 -1.55 -14.09
C PHE A 450 -4.95 -0.37 -13.13
N SER A 451 -4.75 0.86 -13.59
CA SER A 451 -4.88 2.06 -12.74
C SER A 451 -6.31 2.23 -12.23
N ALA A 452 -7.30 1.86 -13.05
CA ALA A 452 -8.70 1.94 -12.66
C ALA A 452 -9.14 0.85 -11.66
N THR A 453 -8.45 -0.29 -11.63
CA THR A 453 -8.90 -1.46 -10.85
C THR A 453 -7.95 -1.89 -9.74
N CYS A 454 -6.70 -1.41 -9.72
CA CYS A 454 -5.70 -1.93 -8.79
C CYS A 454 -6.02 -1.49 -7.35
N ALA A 455 -5.82 -2.42 -6.41
CA ALA A 455 -6.01 -2.14 -4.99
C ALA A 455 -5.09 -1.02 -4.50
N ARG A 456 -3.89 -0.88 -5.10
CA ARG A 456 -2.91 0.19 -4.83
C ARG A 456 -3.49 1.60 -4.95
N TYR A 457 -4.43 1.84 -5.87
CA TYR A 457 -5.07 3.16 -6.01
C TYR A 457 -6.50 3.19 -5.47
N ALA A 458 -7.25 2.10 -5.65
CA ALA A 458 -8.66 2.09 -5.30
C ALA A 458 -8.93 2.10 -3.77
N ARG A 459 -8.00 1.60 -2.94
CA ARG A 459 -8.19 1.50 -1.48
C ARG A 459 -8.30 2.86 -0.78
N VAL A 460 -7.55 3.85 -1.26
CA VAL A 460 -7.50 5.21 -0.69
C VAL A 460 -8.62 6.13 -1.18
N VAL A 461 -9.46 5.65 -2.10
CA VAL A 461 -10.60 6.42 -2.59
C VAL A 461 -11.75 6.36 -1.59
N ASP A 462 -12.30 7.52 -1.26
CA ASP A 462 -13.41 7.67 -0.33
C ASP A 462 -14.60 6.76 -0.69
N GLY A 463 -15.02 5.93 0.26
CA GLY A 463 -16.15 5.00 0.10
C GLY A 463 -15.81 3.66 -0.56
N ALA A 464 -14.53 3.41 -0.88
CA ALA A 464 -14.09 2.10 -1.34
C ALA A 464 -14.35 1.02 -0.27
N ARG A 465 -14.96 -0.10 -0.68
CA ARG A 465 -15.23 -1.27 0.18
C ARG A 465 -14.34 -2.45 -0.16
N LEU A 466 -13.09 -2.18 -0.55
CA LEU A 466 -12.12 -3.23 -0.85
C LEU A 466 -11.57 -3.79 0.45
N ALA A 467 -11.50 -5.11 0.57
CA ALA A 467 -10.89 -5.76 1.73
C ALA A 467 -9.37 -5.44 1.78
N ALA A 468 -8.89 -5.12 2.99
CA ALA A 468 -7.48 -4.82 3.27
C ALA A 468 -6.62 -6.09 3.30
#